data_AF-A0A3B8LTU2-F1
#
_entry.id   AF-A0A3B8LTU2-F1
#
_cell.length_a   1.000
_cell.length_b   1.000
_cell.length_c   1.000
_cell.angle_alpha   90.00
_cell.angle_beta   90.00
_cell.angle_gamma   90.00
#
_symmetry.space_group_name_H-M   'P 1'
#
loop_
_entity.id
_entity.type
_entity.pdbx_description
1 polymer ?
#
loop_
_entity_poly.entity_id
_entity_poly.type
_entity_poly.pdbx_seq_one_letter_code
_entity_poly.pdbx_strand_id
1 'polypeptide(L)'
;MRNRMFRLSPMALPSFAVVLLTSPVWVQGEVPPAAETLNGRTMGTTWSATWHGSRGNTDEVPVSVVADELQRLLERVDGMMSTWRDDSEISRFNSARSTDWFPVSHDTMRVMRRALEIADESGGAFDVTVSPLVDLWGFGADGQRQIPAEEQVAEAIRRVGWQKLEVRSDPPSVRKSEPEVTVNLSALAKGYAVDLLGIYLDSIAVAGYLVEVGGETRVQGNRADGSPWRIGIEEPVAGQRRVRQVLAVGGDTRSIATSGDYRNRRNVGGRMLSHTIDPRTGHPVAHNLAAVTVVAADCMTADALATTLMVLGPENGLAHARRHGVAALLLTRTGTTIHEQATDEFLALSGDGGGGLWGTWVPVLGLVVLAVCGLSAGVLLNGRGLVGSCGGLALMCDRREDPLCAACGVRGEDGNAEGDEMAFEPSHSGTAE
;
A
#
# COMPACT_ATOMS: atom_id res chain seq x y z
N MET A 1 49.92 -88.05 -13.36
CA MET A 1 50.73 -86.85 -13.71
C MET A 1 49.74 -85.77 -14.17
N ARG A 2 49.24 -84.91 -13.28
CA ARG A 2 49.82 -83.67 -12.74
C ARG A 2 49.54 -82.46 -13.64
N ASN A 3 48.46 -81.75 -13.28
CA ASN A 3 48.15 -80.33 -13.38
C ASN A 3 48.90 -79.46 -14.40
N ARG A 4 48.14 -78.76 -15.24
CA ARG A 4 48.37 -77.33 -15.50
C ARG A 4 47.05 -76.56 -15.53
N MET A 5 46.83 -75.80 -14.45
CA MET A 5 45.85 -74.72 -14.36
C MET A 5 46.24 -73.61 -15.34
N PHE A 6 45.30 -73.18 -16.17
CA PHE A 6 45.39 -71.89 -16.84
C PHE A 6 44.69 -70.85 -15.97
N ARG A 7 45.47 -69.87 -15.47
CA ARG A 7 44.96 -68.66 -14.82
C ARG A 7 44.38 -67.75 -15.90
N LEU A 8 43.11 -67.35 -15.74
CA LEU A 8 42.50 -66.26 -16.50
C LEU A 8 42.96 -64.92 -15.87
N SER A 9 43.55 -64.06 -16.69
CA SER A 9 43.90 -62.68 -16.31
C SER A 9 42.64 -61.81 -16.31
N PRO A 10 42.48 -60.88 -15.34
CA PRO A 10 41.40 -59.91 -15.38
C PRO A 10 41.68 -58.85 -16.46
N MET A 11 40.81 -58.76 -17.46
CA MET A 11 40.78 -57.67 -18.43
C MET A 11 40.30 -56.40 -17.72
N ALA A 12 41.18 -55.41 -17.59
CA ALA A 12 40.84 -54.07 -17.13
C ALA A 12 40.05 -53.34 -18.23
N LEU A 13 38.82 -52.92 -17.92
CA LEU A 13 38.04 -51.97 -18.72
C LEU A 13 38.67 -50.56 -18.60
N PRO A 14 38.82 -49.79 -19.69
CA PRO A 14 39.31 -48.43 -19.59
C PRO A 14 38.20 -47.52 -19.05
N SER A 15 38.49 -46.81 -17.97
CA SER A 15 37.63 -45.75 -17.43
C SER A 15 37.57 -44.59 -18.43
N PHE A 16 36.48 -44.49 -19.21
CA PHE A 16 36.16 -43.28 -19.94
C PHE A 16 35.69 -42.21 -18.94
N ALA A 17 36.60 -41.35 -18.51
CA ALA A 17 36.26 -40.12 -17.81
C ALA A 17 35.65 -39.14 -18.84
N VAL A 18 34.32 -39.02 -18.83
CA VAL A 18 33.61 -37.95 -19.54
C VAL A 18 33.91 -36.65 -18.79
N VAL A 19 34.85 -35.86 -19.31
CA VAL A 19 35.06 -34.48 -18.88
C VAL A 19 33.93 -33.66 -19.49
N LEU A 20 32.86 -33.43 -18.72
CA LEU A 20 31.84 -32.43 -19.02
C LEU A 20 32.50 -31.06 -18.88
N LEU A 21 32.95 -30.49 -20.00
CA LEU A 21 33.29 -29.08 -20.10
C LEU A 21 31.99 -28.27 -19.95
N THR A 22 31.62 -27.97 -18.70
CA THR A 22 30.62 -26.94 -18.41
C THR A 22 31.23 -25.59 -18.81
N SER A 23 30.98 -25.17 -20.06
CA SER A 23 31.21 -23.78 -20.43
C SER A 23 30.36 -22.93 -19.48
N PRO A 24 30.93 -21.94 -18.75
CA PRO A 24 30.12 -20.99 -18.04
C PRO A 24 29.31 -20.26 -19.10
N VAL A 25 28.03 -20.60 -19.23
CA VAL A 25 27.07 -19.73 -19.89
C VAL A 25 27.02 -18.51 -19.00
N TRP A 26 27.79 -17.49 -19.37
CA TRP A 26 27.58 -16.15 -18.89
C TRP A 26 26.19 -15.77 -19.36
N VAL A 27 25.18 -15.97 -18.51
CA VAL A 27 23.91 -15.28 -18.64
C VAL A 27 24.30 -13.81 -18.52
N GLN A 28 24.45 -13.14 -19.67
CA GLN A 28 24.45 -11.70 -19.72
C GLN A 28 23.11 -11.31 -19.13
N GLY A 29 23.10 -10.89 -17.86
CA GLY A 29 21.94 -10.24 -17.30
C GLY A 29 21.69 -9.02 -18.17
N GLU A 30 20.63 -9.06 -18.97
CA GLU A 30 20.16 -7.88 -19.68
C GLU A 30 19.98 -6.79 -18.62
N VAL A 31 20.66 -5.66 -18.82
CA VAL A 31 20.46 -4.49 -17.96
C VAL A 31 18.99 -4.14 -18.10
N PRO A 32 18.21 -4.14 -16.99
CA PRO A 32 16.78 -3.86 -17.09
C PRO A 32 16.58 -2.49 -17.75
N PRO A 33 15.55 -2.35 -18.62
CA PRO A 33 15.31 -1.09 -19.32
C PRO A 33 15.22 0.06 -18.31
N ALA A 34 15.80 1.21 -18.66
CA ALA A 34 15.70 2.37 -17.78
C ALA A 34 14.23 2.77 -17.62
N ALA A 35 13.82 3.05 -16.38
CA ALA A 35 12.50 3.60 -16.11
C ALA A 35 12.56 5.12 -16.18
N GLU A 36 11.61 5.71 -16.88
CA GLU A 36 11.39 7.14 -16.94
C GLU A 36 10.46 7.56 -15.81
N THR A 37 10.65 8.76 -15.26
CA THR A 37 9.79 9.29 -14.20
C THR A 37 9.56 10.77 -14.38
N LEU A 38 8.29 11.16 -14.39
CA LEU A 38 7.83 12.54 -14.36
C LEU A 38 7.04 12.80 -13.10
N ASN A 39 7.05 14.05 -12.66
CA ASN A 39 6.25 14.52 -11.53
C ASN A 39 5.93 16.00 -11.71
N GLY A 40 4.89 16.45 -11.02
CA GLY A 40 4.45 17.83 -11.06
C GLY A 40 3.34 18.12 -10.07
N ARG A 41 2.62 19.22 -10.30
CA ARG A 41 1.49 19.66 -9.48
C ARG A 41 0.22 19.71 -10.32
N THR A 42 -0.90 19.35 -9.71
CA THR A 42 -2.23 19.38 -10.32
C THR A 42 -3.29 19.31 -9.22
N MET A 43 -4.50 19.84 -9.43
CA MET A 43 -5.66 19.67 -8.52
C MET A 43 -5.36 19.94 -7.03
N GLY A 44 -4.52 20.95 -6.74
CA GLY A 44 -4.11 21.29 -5.37
C GLY A 44 -3.15 20.29 -4.70
N THR A 45 -2.64 19.30 -5.43
CA THR A 45 -1.74 18.24 -4.97
C THR A 45 -0.57 18.01 -5.94
N THR A 46 0.18 16.93 -5.76
CA THR A 46 1.23 16.45 -6.67
C THR A 46 0.76 15.25 -7.48
N TRP A 47 1.43 15.02 -8.60
CA TRP A 47 1.30 13.80 -9.39
C TRP A 47 2.68 13.23 -9.72
N SER A 48 2.73 11.92 -9.98
CA SER A 48 3.91 11.25 -10.53
C SER A 48 3.51 10.17 -11.53
N ALA A 49 4.35 9.94 -12.54
CA ALA A 49 4.21 8.86 -13.48
C ALA A 49 5.58 8.24 -13.74
N THR A 50 5.71 6.94 -13.46
CA THR A 50 6.90 6.15 -13.77
C THR A 50 6.51 5.07 -14.78
N TRP A 51 7.27 4.94 -15.87
CA TRP A 51 7.03 3.91 -16.89
C TRP A 51 8.34 3.40 -17.48
N HIS A 52 8.30 2.26 -18.16
CA HIS A 52 9.49 1.71 -18.84
C HIS A 52 9.09 0.83 -20.02
N GLY A 53 10.03 0.68 -20.95
CA GLY A 53 9.97 -0.22 -22.09
C GLY A 53 8.80 0.04 -23.04
N SER A 54 8.75 -0.76 -24.11
CA SER A 54 7.67 -0.73 -25.09
C SER A 54 7.21 -2.16 -25.40
N ARG A 55 5.89 -2.38 -25.42
CA ARG A 55 5.26 -3.66 -25.75
C ARG A 55 5.18 -3.75 -27.27
N GLY A 56 5.97 -4.67 -27.82
CA GLY A 56 5.84 -5.10 -29.21
C GLY A 56 6.43 -4.12 -30.22
N ASN A 57 7.76 -4.07 -30.30
CA ASN A 57 8.55 -3.43 -31.39
C ASN A 57 7.99 -2.11 -31.97
N THR A 58 7.37 -1.30 -31.11
CA THR A 58 6.94 0.07 -31.42
C THR A 58 8.07 1.01 -31.05
N ASP A 59 8.25 2.07 -31.86
CA ASP A 59 9.21 3.11 -31.55
C ASP A 59 8.85 3.77 -30.21
N GLU A 60 9.86 4.00 -29.37
CA GLU A 60 9.66 4.71 -28.11
C GLU A 60 9.24 6.16 -28.37
N VAL A 61 8.14 6.57 -27.72
CA VAL A 61 7.69 7.96 -27.77
C VAL A 61 8.64 8.82 -26.94
N PRO A 62 9.14 9.96 -27.46
CA PRO A 62 10.04 10.82 -26.71
C PRO A 62 9.43 11.27 -25.38
N VAL A 63 10.22 11.25 -24.30
CA VAL A 63 9.78 11.63 -22.95
C VAL A 63 9.13 13.02 -22.89
N SER A 64 9.59 13.98 -23.71
CA SER A 64 8.99 15.31 -23.79
C SER A 64 7.55 15.29 -24.32
N VAL A 65 7.26 14.44 -25.32
CA VAL A 65 5.90 14.28 -25.87
C VAL A 65 4.99 13.62 -24.83
N VAL A 66 5.51 12.63 -24.10
CA VAL A 66 4.78 12.01 -22.97
C VAL A 66 4.50 13.04 -21.89
N ALA A 67 5.49 13.87 -21.52
CA ALA A 67 5.32 14.92 -20.52
C ALA A 67 4.23 15.93 -20.90
N ASP A 68 4.27 16.44 -22.13
CA ASP A 68 3.31 17.42 -22.63
C ASP A 68 1.88 16.84 -22.62
N GLU A 69 1.71 15.58 -23.04
CA GLU A 69 0.39 14.95 -23.08
C GLU A 69 -0.16 14.63 -21.69
N LEU A 70 0.66 14.12 -20.76
CA LEU A 70 0.25 13.90 -19.37
C LEU A 70 -0.19 15.22 -18.72
N GLN A 71 0.57 16.30 -18.92
CA GLN A 71 0.21 17.63 -18.40
C GLN A 71 -1.09 18.15 -19.04
N ARG A 72 -1.27 17.94 -20.35
CA ARG A 72 -2.50 18.32 -21.06
C ARG A 72 -3.72 17.58 -20.55
N LEU A 73 -3.60 16.28 -20.25
CA LEU A 73 -4.69 15.47 -19.69
C LEU A 73 -5.07 15.95 -18.27
N LEU A 74 -4.08 16.26 -17.44
CA LEU A 74 -4.30 16.81 -16.09
C LEU A 74 -5.01 18.16 -16.14
N GLU A 75 -4.56 19.08 -17.00
CA GLU A 75 -5.21 20.39 -17.18
C GLU A 75 -6.63 20.24 -17.74
N ARG A 76 -6.86 19.27 -18.64
CA ARG A 76 -8.20 18.96 -19.15
C ARG A 76 -9.14 18.52 -18.02
N VAL A 77 -8.71 17.62 -17.13
CA VAL A 77 -9.55 17.19 -16.00
C VAL A 77 -9.81 18.35 -15.03
N ASP A 78 -8.80 19.17 -14.72
CA ASP A 78 -8.97 20.35 -13.88
C ASP A 78 -9.97 21.36 -14.48
N GLY A 79 -9.85 21.65 -15.79
CA GLY A 79 -10.78 22.51 -16.52
C GLY A 79 -12.20 21.94 -16.66
N MET A 80 -12.38 20.63 -16.52
CA MET A 80 -13.72 20.03 -16.51
C MET A 80 -14.34 20.03 -15.11
N MET A 81 -13.58 19.66 -14.08
CA MET A 81 -14.15 19.17 -12.81
C MET A 81 -13.79 20.00 -11.57
N SER A 82 -12.91 21.00 -11.70
CA SER A 82 -12.48 21.81 -10.56
C SER A 82 -13.59 22.75 -10.07
N THR A 83 -13.90 22.68 -8.78
CA THR A 83 -14.80 23.64 -8.10
C THR A 83 -14.08 24.92 -7.68
N TRP A 84 -12.76 25.01 -7.90
CA TRP A 84 -11.93 26.17 -7.54
C TRP A 84 -11.70 27.13 -8.71
N ARG A 85 -12.13 26.70 -9.91
CA ARG A 85 -11.99 27.44 -11.16
C ARG A 85 -13.35 27.90 -11.63
N ASP A 86 -13.52 29.21 -11.78
CA ASP A 86 -14.80 29.78 -12.24
C ASP A 86 -15.12 29.38 -13.70
N ASP A 87 -14.10 29.07 -14.50
CA ASP A 87 -14.24 28.71 -15.91
C ASP A 87 -14.47 27.21 -16.17
N SER A 88 -14.45 26.37 -15.13
CA SER A 88 -14.60 24.93 -15.33
C SER A 88 -16.01 24.53 -15.80
N GLU A 89 -16.16 23.35 -16.43
CA GLU A 89 -17.48 22.85 -16.81
C GLU A 89 -18.41 22.74 -15.59
N ILE A 90 -17.92 22.17 -14.48
CA ILE A 90 -18.70 22.01 -13.24
C ILE A 90 -19.03 23.35 -12.57
N SER A 91 -18.10 24.32 -12.51
CA SER A 91 -18.41 25.63 -11.92
C SER A 91 -19.44 26.40 -12.75
N ARG A 92 -19.39 26.30 -14.08
CA ARG A 92 -20.44 26.88 -14.95
C ARG A 92 -21.78 26.19 -14.77
N PHE A 93 -21.80 24.86 -14.63
CA PHE A 93 -23.03 24.11 -14.32
C PHE A 93 -23.62 24.50 -12.95
N ASN A 94 -22.77 24.62 -11.93
CA ASN A 94 -23.18 25.04 -10.58
C ASN A 94 -23.74 26.47 -10.58
N SER A 95 -23.13 27.38 -11.33
CA SER A 95 -23.55 28.77 -11.45
C SER A 95 -24.83 28.95 -12.27
N ALA A 96 -25.12 28.02 -13.18
CA ALA A 96 -26.32 28.06 -14.01
C ALA A 96 -27.58 27.94 -13.14
N ARG A 97 -28.56 28.82 -13.38
CA ARG A 97 -29.88 28.80 -12.71
C ARG A 97 -30.95 28.06 -13.48
N SER A 98 -30.65 27.62 -14.70
CA SER A 98 -31.58 26.82 -15.51
C SER A 98 -31.70 25.39 -14.97
N THR A 99 -32.90 24.81 -15.10
CA THR A 99 -33.19 23.39 -14.88
C THR A 99 -33.22 22.59 -16.19
N ASP A 100 -32.99 23.24 -17.33
CA ASP A 100 -32.85 22.59 -18.63
C ASP A 100 -31.52 21.84 -18.75
N TRP A 101 -31.39 21.05 -19.81
CA TRP A 101 -30.15 20.35 -20.14
C TRP A 101 -29.00 21.33 -20.36
N PHE A 102 -27.94 21.16 -19.56
CA PHE A 102 -26.67 21.86 -19.69
C PHE A 102 -25.68 20.97 -20.43
N PRO A 103 -25.10 21.42 -21.57
CA PRO A 103 -24.15 20.62 -22.33
C PRO A 103 -22.83 20.48 -21.56
N VAL A 104 -22.27 19.26 -21.57
CA VAL A 104 -20.98 18.95 -20.95
C VAL A 104 -20.14 18.08 -21.87
N SER A 105 -18.84 17.97 -21.62
CA SER A 105 -18.00 17.00 -22.30
C SER A 105 -18.44 15.55 -22.02
N HIS A 106 -18.06 14.63 -22.91
CA HIS A 106 -18.27 13.19 -22.69
C HIS A 106 -17.60 12.67 -21.41
N ASP A 107 -16.47 13.26 -21.03
CA ASP A 107 -15.74 12.90 -19.82
C ASP A 107 -16.51 13.31 -18.57
N THR A 108 -16.96 14.56 -18.49
CA THR A 108 -17.82 15.05 -17.40
C THR A 108 -19.10 14.22 -17.30
N MET A 109 -19.74 13.93 -18.44
CA MET A 109 -20.91 13.04 -18.49
C MET A 109 -20.61 11.64 -17.91
N ARG A 110 -19.47 11.05 -18.28
CA ARG A 110 -19.04 9.73 -17.79
C ARG A 110 -18.83 9.74 -16.27
N VAL A 111 -18.13 10.74 -15.74
CA VAL A 111 -17.88 10.87 -14.30
C VAL A 111 -19.18 11.11 -13.54
N MET A 112 -20.04 12.00 -14.04
CA MET A 112 -21.36 12.26 -13.44
C MET A 112 -22.23 10.99 -13.42
N ARG A 113 -22.28 10.24 -14.52
CA ARG A 113 -23.04 8.99 -14.57
C ARG A 113 -22.51 7.98 -13.54
N ARG A 114 -21.19 7.80 -13.46
CA ARG A 114 -20.60 6.87 -12.48
C ARG A 114 -20.89 7.30 -11.04
N ALA A 115 -20.85 8.61 -10.77
CA ALA A 115 -21.21 9.14 -9.46
C ALA A 115 -22.66 8.82 -9.07
N LEU A 116 -23.61 8.95 -10.00
CA LEU A 116 -25.02 8.62 -9.74
C LEU A 116 -25.25 7.12 -9.56
N GLU A 117 -24.56 6.26 -10.32
CA GLU A 117 -24.60 4.80 -10.13
C GLU A 117 -24.14 4.42 -8.71
N ILE A 118 -23.00 4.95 -8.26
CA ILE A 118 -22.48 4.66 -6.91
C ILE A 118 -23.39 5.26 -5.82
N ALA A 119 -23.99 6.43 -6.09
CA ALA A 119 -24.95 7.04 -5.18
C ALA A 119 -26.19 6.14 -4.97
N ASP A 120 -26.71 5.54 -6.04
CA ASP A 120 -27.82 4.58 -5.99
C ASP A 120 -27.42 3.28 -5.26
N GLU A 121 -26.31 2.65 -5.67
CA GLU A 121 -25.78 1.41 -5.07
C GLU A 121 -25.50 1.54 -3.56
N SER A 122 -25.11 2.74 -3.12
CA SER A 122 -24.78 3.04 -1.72
C SER A 122 -25.96 3.56 -0.89
N GLY A 123 -27.14 3.75 -1.49
CA GLY A 123 -28.29 4.35 -0.83
C GLY A 123 -28.05 5.80 -0.38
N GLY A 124 -27.30 6.57 -1.18
CA GLY A 124 -26.98 7.97 -0.94
C GLY A 124 -25.85 8.22 0.07
N ALA A 125 -25.06 7.20 0.44
CA ALA A 125 -23.85 7.42 1.23
C ALA A 125 -22.78 8.17 0.40
N PHE A 126 -22.75 7.92 -0.91
CA PHE A 126 -22.02 8.74 -1.87
C PHE A 126 -22.98 9.75 -2.51
N ASP A 127 -22.67 11.04 -2.42
CA ASP A 127 -23.47 12.08 -3.06
C ASP A 127 -22.59 13.25 -3.49
N VAL A 128 -22.49 13.48 -4.80
CA VAL A 128 -21.70 14.59 -5.37
C VAL A 128 -22.33 15.95 -5.16
N THR A 129 -23.56 16.03 -4.63
CA THR A 129 -24.24 17.27 -4.29
C THR A 129 -23.99 17.75 -2.87
N VAL A 130 -23.15 17.06 -2.09
CA VAL A 130 -22.90 17.31 -0.65
C VAL A 130 -22.28 18.68 -0.31
N SER A 131 -21.85 19.47 -1.30
CA SER A 131 -21.12 20.73 -1.09
C SER A 131 -21.78 21.71 -0.12
N PRO A 132 -23.12 21.97 -0.17
CA PRO A 132 -23.78 22.84 0.79
C PRO A 132 -23.56 22.42 2.25
N LEU A 133 -23.43 21.13 2.53
CA LEU A 133 -23.11 20.62 3.87
C LEU A 133 -21.62 20.76 4.18
N VAL A 134 -20.73 20.42 3.24
CA VAL A 134 -19.27 20.59 3.41
C VAL A 134 -18.92 22.03 3.74
N ASP A 135 -19.53 22.99 3.05
CA ASP A 135 -19.34 24.43 3.26
C ASP A 135 -19.90 24.85 4.63
N LEU A 136 -21.11 24.39 4.97
CA LEU A 136 -21.76 24.70 6.25
C LEU A 136 -20.92 24.23 7.45
N TRP A 137 -20.30 23.06 7.37
CA TRP A 137 -19.43 22.50 8.41
C TRP A 137 -18.00 23.05 8.38
N GLY A 138 -17.72 23.99 7.47
CA GLY A 138 -16.47 24.74 7.47
C GLY A 138 -15.31 24.05 6.75
N PHE A 139 -15.60 23.00 5.97
CA PHE A 139 -14.59 22.24 5.22
C PHE A 139 -14.44 22.71 3.76
N GLY A 140 -15.33 23.59 3.28
CA GLY A 140 -15.22 24.29 2.00
C GLY A 140 -14.41 25.58 2.05
N ALA A 141 -14.40 26.31 0.92
CA ALA A 141 -13.59 27.52 0.72
C ALA A 141 -13.95 28.68 1.67
N ASP A 142 -15.24 28.85 1.98
CA ASP A 142 -15.79 29.99 2.75
C ASP A 142 -16.17 29.62 4.21
N GLY A 143 -15.66 28.50 4.70
CA GLY A 143 -16.19 27.80 5.87
C GLY A 143 -16.20 28.57 7.21
N GLN A 144 -17.39 28.74 7.80
CA GLN A 144 -17.55 29.19 9.19
C GLN A 144 -17.01 28.13 10.18
N ARG A 145 -16.38 28.55 11.27
CA ARG A 145 -15.66 27.66 12.22
C ARG A 145 -16.48 27.23 13.43
N GLN A 146 -17.78 27.47 13.42
CA GLN A 146 -18.69 27.14 14.52
C GLN A 146 -19.57 25.94 14.14
N ILE A 147 -20.04 25.21 15.15
CA ILE A 147 -21.01 24.14 14.93
C ILE A 147 -22.32 24.78 14.44
N PRO A 148 -22.85 24.42 13.26
CA PRO A 148 -24.10 24.97 12.75
C PRO A 148 -25.28 24.54 13.62
N ALA A 149 -26.32 25.38 13.68
CA ALA A 149 -27.59 25.02 14.29
C ALA A 149 -28.31 23.97 13.42
N GLU A 150 -29.12 23.12 14.05
CA GLU A 150 -29.83 22.03 13.36
C GLU A 150 -30.77 22.54 12.26
N GLU A 151 -31.35 23.74 12.42
CA GLU A 151 -32.17 24.38 11.39
C GLU A 151 -31.35 24.71 10.13
N GLN A 152 -30.08 25.10 10.29
CA GLN A 152 -29.17 25.37 9.17
C GLN A 152 -28.78 24.08 8.45
N VAL A 153 -28.55 23.00 9.21
CA VAL A 153 -28.28 21.66 8.66
C VAL A 153 -29.49 21.19 7.85
N ALA A 154 -30.71 21.32 8.39
CA ALA A 154 -31.93 20.95 7.70
C ALA A 154 -32.17 21.77 6.40
N GLU A 155 -31.81 23.05 6.38
CA GLU A 155 -31.81 23.88 5.15
C GLU A 155 -30.80 23.36 4.13
N ALA A 156 -29.58 23.04 4.56
CA ALA A 156 -28.54 22.54 3.67
C ALA A 156 -28.91 21.17 3.08
N ILE A 157 -29.45 20.25 3.88
CA ILE A 157 -29.93 18.93 3.41
C ILE A 157 -30.95 19.09 2.28
N ARG A 158 -31.84 20.09 2.34
CA ARG A 158 -32.82 20.33 1.27
C ARG A 158 -32.18 20.60 -0.09
N ARG A 159 -30.93 21.08 -0.13
CA ARG A 159 -30.19 21.35 -1.38
C ARG A 159 -29.32 20.18 -1.84
N VAL A 160 -29.23 19.12 -1.03
CA VAL A 160 -28.48 17.90 -1.30
C VAL A 160 -29.46 16.81 -1.78
N GLY A 161 -29.02 16.01 -2.74
CA GLY A 161 -29.74 14.85 -3.25
C GLY A 161 -29.31 14.54 -4.67
N TRP A 162 -28.55 13.45 -4.84
CA TRP A 162 -28.14 12.94 -6.14
C TRP A 162 -29.32 12.64 -7.08
N GLN A 163 -30.51 12.33 -6.54
CA GLN A 163 -31.74 12.10 -7.32
C GLN A 163 -32.25 13.37 -8.03
N LYS A 164 -31.73 14.54 -7.67
CA LYS A 164 -32.04 15.81 -8.32
C LYS A 164 -31.23 16.01 -9.60
N LEU A 165 -30.28 15.12 -9.90
CA LEU A 165 -29.43 15.18 -11.07
C LEU A 165 -29.87 14.14 -12.10
N GLU A 166 -29.79 14.51 -13.36
CA GLU A 166 -29.96 13.58 -14.47
C GLU A 166 -28.85 13.79 -15.50
N VAL A 167 -28.49 12.69 -16.16
CA VAL A 167 -27.40 12.64 -17.15
C VAL A 167 -27.94 12.01 -18.43
N ARG A 168 -27.61 12.61 -19.58
CA ARG A 168 -27.91 12.08 -20.91
C ARG A 168 -26.63 11.98 -21.73
N SER A 169 -26.54 10.93 -22.56
CA SER A 169 -25.37 10.63 -23.37
C SER A 169 -25.34 11.33 -24.74
N ASP A 170 -26.50 11.62 -25.35
CA ASP A 170 -26.60 12.18 -26.70
C ASP A 170 -27.65 13.33 -26.83
N PRO A 171 -27.22 14.58 -27.08
CA PRO A 171 -25.85 15.05 -26.86
C PRO A 171 -25.50 14.92 -25.36
N PRO A 172 -24.19 14.81 -25.00
CA PRO A 172 -23.76 14.71 -23.61
C PRO A 172 -24.23 15.94 -22.84
N SER A 173 -25.06 15.73 -21.82
CA SER A 173 -25.68 16.81 -21.06
C SER A 173 -26.04 16.34 -19.65
N VAL A 174 -26.07 17.28 -18.73
CA VAL A 174 -26.55 17.08 -17.36
C VAL A 174 -27.64 18.10 -17.05
N ARG A 175 -28.57 17.76 -16.16
CA ARG A 175 -29.54 18.73 -15.64
C ARG A 175 -29.73 18.54 -14.14
N LYS A 176 -30.22 19.60 -13.50
CA LYS A 176 -30.65 19.61 -12.11
C LYS A 176 -32.13 19.99 -12.03
N SER A 177 -32.89 19.30 -11.19
CA SER A 177 -34.32 19.59 -11.00
C SER A 177 -34.57 20.91 -10.25
N GLU A 178 -33.56 21.42 -9.56
CA GLU A 178 -33.63 22.66 -8.78
C GLU A 178 -32.41 23.56 -9.07
N PRO A 179 -32.60 24.89 -9.24
CA PRO A 179 -31.52 25.83 -9.56
C PRO A 179 -30.36 25.89 -8.55
N GLU A 180 -30.64 25.57 -7.28
CA GLU A 180 -29.70 25.68 -6.17
C GLU A 180 -28.83 24.43 -5.97
N VAL A 181 -29.11 23.34 -6.70
CA VAL A 181 -28.27 22.14 -6.63
C VAL A 181 -26.91 22.44 -7.25
N THR A 182 -25.88 22.03 -6.52
CA THR A 182 -24.47 22.16 -6.94
C THR A 182 -23.82 20.78 -6.91
N VAL A 183 -22.76 20.61 -7.69
CA VAL A 183 -22.03 19.37 -7.88
C VAL A 183 -20.56 19.59 -7.52
N ASN A 184 -19.98 18.60 -6.86
CA ASN A 184 -18.57 18.53 -6.56
C ASN A 184 -18.07 17.10 -6.82
N LEU A 185 -17.11 16.99 -7.74
CA LEU A 185 -16.54 15.73 -8.19
C LEU A 185 -15.20 15.41 -7.52
N SER A 186 -14.84 16.11 -6.44
CA SER A 186 -13.54 15.92 -5.76
C SER A 186 -13.30 14.51 -5.25
N ALA A 187 -14.37 13.74 -4.98
CA ALA A 187 -14.30 12.36 -4.48
C ALA A 187 -14.09 11.29 -5.56
N LEU A 188 -13.97 11.69 -6.84
CA LEU A 188 -13.65 10.75 -7.93
C LEU A 188 -12.86 11.36 -9.11
N ALA A 189 -12.70 12.69 -9.15
CA ALA A 189 -11.99 13.37 -10.24
C ALA A 189 -10.48 13.04 -10.28
N LYS A 190 -9.83 12.85 -9.12
CA LYS A 190 -8.41 12.42 -9.07
C LYS A 190 -8.27 11.00 -9.60
N GLY A 191 -9.13 10.08 -9.16
CA GLY A 191 -9.20 8.74 -9.73
C GLY A 191 -9.41 8.77 -11.25
N TYR A 192 -10.30 9.62 -11.76
CA TYR A 192 -10.49 9.76 -13.21
C TYR A 192 -9.25 10.30 -13.93
N ALA A 193 -8.52 11.24 -13.33
CA ALA A 193 -7.28 11.75 -13.88
C ALA A 193 -6.24 10.63 -14.01
N VAL A 194 -6.06 9.84 -12.94
CA VAL A 194 -5.18 8.67 -12.92
C VAL A 194 -5.55 7.67 -14.02
N ASP A 195 -6.86 7.43 -14.25
CA ASP A 195 -7.32 6.58 -15.33
C ASP A 195 -6.93 7.10 -16.70
N LEU A 196 -7.11 8.40 -16.98
CA LEU A 196 -6.72 8.99 -18.27
C LEU A 196 -5.22 8.89 -18.54
N LEU A 197 -4.39 9.14 -17.52
CA LEU A 197 -2.94 9.00 -17.65
C LEU A 197 -2.55 7.53 -17.93
N GLY A 198 -3.15 6.57 -17.23
CA GLY A 198 -2.92 5.15 -17.48
C GLY A 198 -3.38 4.73 -18.89
N ILE A 199 -4.56 5.17 -19.33
CA ILE A 199 -5.08 4.91 -20.69
C ILE A 199 -4.13 5.46 -21.76
N TYR A 200 -3.57 6.65 -21.55
CA TYR A 200 -2.59 7.20 -22.48
C TYR A 200 -1.30 6.36 -22.53
N LEU A 201 -0.76 5.97 -21.37
CA LEU A 201 0.43 5.11 -21.30
C LEU A 201 0.19 3.73 -21.93
N ASP A 202 -1.02 3.18 -21.78
CA ASP A 202 -1.45 1.97 -22.49
C ASP A 202 -1.52 2.19 -24.01
N SER A 203 -1.97 3.36 -24.47
CA SER A 203 -2.10 3.68 -25.90
C SER A 203 -0.76 3.80 -26.64
N ILE A 204 0.30 4.19 -25.94
CA ILE A 204 1.68 4.20 -26.45
C ILE A 204 2.43 2.89 -26.12
N ALA A 205 1.69 1.88 -25.64
CA ALA A 205 2.15 0.53 -25.40
C ALA A 205 3.34 0.40 -24.45
N VAL A 206 3.47 1.21 -23.38
CA VAL A 206 4.59 1.03 -22.43
C VAL A 206 4.54 -0.34 -21.74
N ALA A 207 5.68 -0.95 -21.41
CA ALA A 207 5.74 -2.31 -20.83
C ALA A 207 5.17 -2.41 -19.41
N GLY A 208 5.38 -1.38 -18.60
CA GLY A 208 4.75 -1.25 -17.29
C GLY A 208 4.80 0.19 -16.80
N TYR A 209 3.83 0.54 -15.95
CA TYR A 209 3.76 1.88 -15.36
C TYR A 209 3.15 1.88 -13.96
N LEU A 210 3.44 2.96 -13.25
CA LEU A 210 2.77 3.42 -12.03
C LEU A 210 2.48 4.91 -12.20
N VAL A 211 1.20 5.27 -12.11
CA VAL A 211 0.74 6.66 -12.09
C VAL A 211 0.09 6.94 -10.74
N GLU A 212 0.38 8.10 -10.16
CA GLU A 212 -0.21 8.57 -8.92
C GLU A 212 -0.62 10.04 -9.02
N VAL A 213 -1.80 10.39 -8.47
CA VAL A 213 -2.27 11.77 -8.31
C VAL A 213 -2.91 11.91 -6.93
N GLY A 214 -2.28 12.62 -6.00
CA GLY A 214 -2.86 12.90 -4.68
C GLY A 214 -3.12 11.70 -3.76
N GLY A 215 -2.47 10.57 -4.02
CA GLY A 215 -2.62 9.30 -3.30
C GLY A 215 -3.36 8.22 -4.10
N GLU A 216 -4.17 8.61 -5.08
CA GLU A 216 -4.84 7.68 -6.00
C GLU A 216 -3.83 7.16 -7.02
N THR A 217 -3.80 5.85 -7.22
CA THR A 217 -2.76 5.18 -8.00
C THR A 217 -3.36 4.21 -9.01
N ARG A 218 -2.73 4.07 -10.17
CA ARG A 218 -2.98 3.00 -11.14
C ARG A 218 -1.65 2.40 -11.59
N VAL A 219 -1.61 1.07 -11.64
CA VAL A 219 -0.43 0.29 -11.98
C VAL A 219 -0.76 -0.71 -13.07
N GLN A 220 0.21 -0.96 -13.94
CA GLN A 220 0.15 -1.94 -15.03
C GLN A 220 1.51 -2.63 -15.16
N GLY A 221 1.47 -3.94 -15.42
CA GLY A 221 2.66 -4.73 -15.69
C GLY A 221 3.55 -4.86 -14.46
N ASN A 222 4.82 -5.17 -14.69
CA ASN A 222 5.85 -5.22 -13.66
C ASN A 222 6.77 -4.00 -13.78
N ARG A 223 7.67 -3.82 -12.82
CA ARG A 223 8.80 -2.89 -12.93
C ARG A 223 9.79 -3.36 -13.99
N ALA A 224 10.72 -2.50 -14.37
CA ALA A 224 11.74 -2.82 -15.38
C ALA A 224 12.63 -4.02 -15.02
N ASP A 225 12.85 -4.25 -13.73
CA ASP A 225 13.58 -5.42 -13.20
C ASP A 225 12.73 -6.71 -13.14
N GLY A 226 11.50 -6.67 -13.66
CA GLY A 226 10.55 -7.77 -13.65
C GLY A 226 9.81 -7.97 -12.33
N SER A 227 10.16 -7.24 -11.25
CA SER A 227 9.48 -7.34 -9.97
C SER A 227 8.12 -6.62 -9.95
N PRO A 228 7.17 -7.02 -9.10
CA PRO A 228 5.90 -6.29 -8.95
C PRO A 228 6.09 -4.85 -8.48
N TRP A 229 5.17 -3.96 -8.84
CA TRP A 229 5.07 -2.64 -8.24
C TRP A 229 4.76 -2.77 -6.75
N ARG A 230 5.35 -1.91 -5.92
CA ARG A 230 5.14 -1.92 -4.46
C ARG A 230 4.40 -0.66 -4.06
N ILE A 231 3.13 -0.81 -3.67
CA ILE A 231 2.28 0.30 -3.25
C ILE A 231 2.13 0.27 -1.74
N GLY A 232 2.59 1.34 -1.08
CA GLY A 232 2.48 1.47 0.37
C GLY A 232 1.10 2.00 0.77
N ILE A 233 0.42 1.26 1.63
CA ILE A 233 -0.79 1.73 2.33
C ILE A 233 -0.35 2.44 3.59
N GLU A 234 -0.71 3.72 3.72
CA GLU A 234 -0.34 4.54 4.87
C GLU A 234 -1.10 4.12 6.14
N GLU A 235 -0.42 4.18 7.27
CA GLU A 235 -1.04 4.16 8.59
C GLU A 235 -1.70 5.53 8.84
N PRO A 236 -2.97 5.58 9.26
CA PRO A 236 -3.71 6.83 9.37
C PRO A 236 -3.33 7.58 10.66
N VAL A 237 -2.09 8.06 10.73
CA VAL A 237 -1.52 8.85 11.82
C VAL A 237 -1.27 10.27 11.33
N ALA A 238 -1.86 11.26 12.02
CA ALA A 238 -1.73 12.66 11.63
C ALA A 238 -0.27 13.12 11.63
N GLY A 239 0.15 13.78 10.55
CA GLY A 239 1.50 14.33 10.41
C GLY A 239 2.62 13.30 10.22
N GLN A 240 2.30 12.01 10.12
CA GLN A 240 3.29 10.94 9.92
C GLN A 240 2.98 10.18 8.63
N ARG A 241 4.01 9.95 7.81
CA ARG A 241 3.93 9.03 6.66
C ARG A 241 4.59 7.72 7.05
N ARG A 242 3.82 6.84 7.68
CA ARG A 242 4.25 5.48 8.03
C ARG A 242 3.51 4.49 7.16
N VAL A 243 4.23 3.57 6.53
CA VAL A 243 3.61 2.49 5.74
C VAL A 243 3.13 1.41 6.71
N ARG A 244 1.83 1.10 6.65
CA ARG A 244 1.20 0.01 7.42
C ARG A 244 1.36 -1.34 6.70
N GLN A 245 1.09 -1.34 5.40
CA GLN A 245 1.10 -2.54 4.56
C GLN A 245 1.66 -2.18 3.17
N VAL A 246 2.28 -3.14 2.49
CA VAL A 246 2.72 -2.99 1.10
C VAL A 246 1.96 -3.99 0.24
N LEU A 247 1.26 -3.49 -0.78
CA LEU A 247 0.68 -4.32 -1.83
C LEU A 247 1.72 -4.53 -2.93
N ALA A 248 1.99 -5.78 -3.26
CA ALA A 248 2.80 -6.15 -4.42
C ALA A 248 1.86 -6.39 -5.61
N VAL A 249 1.91 -5.49 -6.58
CA VAL A 249 0.98 -5.50 -7.72
C VAL A 249 1.75 -5.67 -9.01
N GLY A 250 1.52 -6.79 -9.68
CA GLY A 250 2.15 -7.11 -10.97
C GLY A 250 1.13 -7.67 -11.96
N GLY A 251 1.53 -7.70 -13.23
CA GLY A 251 0.72 -8.22 -14.33
C GLY A 251 -0.42 -7.28 -14.72
N ASP A 252 -1.65 -7.64 -14.33
CA ASP A 252 -2.86 -6.94 -14.75
C ASP A 252 -2.99 -5.54 -14.16
N THR A 253 -3.73 -4.68 -14.88
CA THR A 253 -4.03 -3.32 -14.43
C THR A 253 -4.79 -3.36 -13.11
N ARG A 254 -4.34 -2.58 -12.14
CA ARG A 254 -5.09 -2.35 -10.91
C ARG A 254 -4.99 -0.90 -10.50
N SER A 255 -6.07 -0.41 -9.92
CA SER A 255 -6.16 0.93 -9.38
C SER A 255 -6.42 0.88 -7.89
N ILE A 256 -5.75 1.73 -7.12
CA ILE A 256 -5.81 1.77 -5.66
C ILE A 256 -6.11 3.20 -5.25
N ALA A 257 -7.10 3.40 -4.39
CA ALA A 257 -7.43 4.70 -3.82
C ALA A 257 -7.64 4.59 -2.32
N THR A 258 -7.28 5.65 -1.59
CA THR A 258 -7.36 5.68 -0.13
C THR A 258 -8.03 6.95 0.36
N SER A 259 -9.17 6.79 1.03
CA SER A 259 -9.82 7.86 1.79
C SER A 259 -9.45 7.77 3.26
N GLY A 260 -9.17 8.90 3.93
CA GLY A 260 -8.72 8.87 5.33
C GLY A 260 -8.94 10.16 6.11
N ASP A 261 -9.17 10.02 7.41
CA ASP A 261 -9.44 11.14 8.33
C ASP A 261 -8.15 11.88 8.78
N TYR A 262 -6.99 11.24 8.67
CA TYR A 262 -5.75 11.67 9.31
C TYR A 262 -5.11 12.94 8.73
N ARG A 263 -5.56 13.38 7.54
CA ARG A 263 -5.09 14.63 6.91
C ARG A 263 -5.97 15.82 7.25
N ASN A 264 -7.28 15.61 7.42
CA ASN A 264 -8.30 16.66 7.46
C ASN A 264 -9.30 16.43 8.62
N ARG A 265 -8.84 16.65 9.86
CA ARG A 265 -9.71 16.72 11.05
C ARG A 265 -9.62 18.07 11.71
N ARG A 266 -10.70 18.49 12.33
CA ARG A 266 -10.77 19.78 13.04
C ARG A 266 -11.30 19.59 14.45
N ASN A 267 -10.66 20.24 15.41
CA ASN A 267 -11.19 20.35 16.76
C ASN A 267 -12.09 21.60 16.84
N VAL A 268 -13.39 21.38 17.03
CA VAL A 268 -14.38 22.45 17.20
C VAL A 268 -15.08 22.22 18.54
N GLY A 269 -14.89 23.15 19.49
CA GLY A 269 -15.51 23.06 20.82
C GLY A 269 -15.10 21.82 21.62
N GLY A 270 -13.88 21.32 21.43
CA GLY A 270 -13.38 20.11 22.11
C GLY A 270 -13.76 18.80 21.41
N ARG A 271 -14.56 18.86 20.33
CA ARG A 271 -14.95 17.69 19.53
C ARG A 271 -14.12 17.64 18.26
N MET A 272 -13.54 16.48 17.98
CA MET A 272 -12.77 16.26 16.76
C MET A 272 -13.69 15.81 15.62
N LEU A 273 -14.00 16.73 14.70
CA LEU A 273 -14.87 16.52 13.54
C LEU A 273 -14.08 15.96 12.35
N SER A 274 -14.68 14.98 11.68
CA SER A 274 -14.23 14.51 10.35
C SER A 274 -14.65 15.51 9.27
N HIS A 275 -13.86 15.62 8.20
CA HIS A 275 -14.27 16.34 6.99
C HIS A 275 -15.24 15.54 6.12
N THR A 276 -15.37 14.24 6.37
CA THR A 276 -16.36 13.39 5.71
C THR A 276 -17.74 13.63 6.33
N ILE A 277 -18.66 14.14 5.52
CA ILE A 277 -20.05 14.39 5.89
C ILE A 277 -20.89 13.21 5.37
N ASP A 278 -21.82 12.70 6.19
CA ASP A 278 -22.85 11.78 5.72
C ASP A 278 -24.01 12.59 5.10
N PRO A 279 -24.21 12.54 3.77
CA PRO A 279 -25.24 13.35 3.08
C PRO A 279 -26.66 13.08 3.57
N ARG A 280 -26.91 11.87 4.12
CA ARG A 280 -28.23 11.42 4.58
C ARG A 280 -28.61 12.03 5.92
N THR A 281 -27.61 12.34 6.75
CA THR A 281 -27.82 12.93 8.07
C THR A 281 -27.50 14.42 8.10
N GLY A 282 -26.66 14.90 7.17
CA GLY A 282 -26.17 16.27 7.16
C GLY A 282 -25.02 16.54 8.14
N HIS A 283 -24.51 15.54 8.84
CA HIS A 283 -23.47 15.69 9.86
C HIS A 283 -22.15 15.03 9.47
N PRO A 284 -21.01 15.48 10.03
CA PRO A 284 -19.77 14.73 10.02
C PRO A 284 -19.97 13.32 10.57
N VAL A 285 -19.31 12.33 9.94
CA VAL A 285 -19.36 10.95 10.41
C VAL A 285 -18.89 10.83 11.86
N ALA A 286 -19.59 10.02 12.66
CA ALA A 286 -19.35 9.88 14.10
C ALA A 286 -18.55 8.62 14.49
N HIS A 287 -18.33 7.71 13.54
CA HIS A 287 -17.56 6.49 13.78
C HIS A 287 -16.05 6.74 13.81
N ASN A 288 -15.29 5.72 14.19
CA ASN A 288 -13.84 5.76 14.37
C ASN A 288 -13.03 5.16 13.22
N LEU A 289 -13.66 4.88 12.08
CA LEU A 289 -12.96 4.53 10.83
C LEU A 289 -12.00 5.66 10.45
N ALA A 290 -10.73 5.32 10.28
CA ALA A 290 -9.63 6.27 10.10
C ALA A 290 -9.09 6.28 8.67
N ALA A 291 -9.11 5.13 7.98
CA ALA A 291 -8.81 5.03 6.56
C ALA A 291 -9.56 3.87 5.90
N VAL A 292 -9.84 4.02 4.61
CA VAL A 292 -10.30 2.96 3.72
C VAL A 292 -9.43 2.96 2.48
N THR A 293 -8.89 1.80 2.13
CA THR A 293 -8.20 1.58 0.85
C THR A 293 -9.04 0.64 0.00
N VAL A 294 -9.28 1.00 -1.27
CA VAL A 294 -10.01 0.17 -2.23
C VAL A 294 -9.10 -0.16 -3.41
N VAL A 295 -9.17 -1.41 -3.88
CA VAL A 295 -8.56 -1.84 -5.14
C VAL A 295 -9.67 -2.16 -6.15
N ALA A 296 -9.60 -1.56 -7.33
CA ALA A 296 -10.56 -1.75 -8.41
C ALA A 296 -9.88 -1.79 -9.79
N ALA A 297 -10.65 -2.06 -10.84
CA ALA A 297 -10.15 -2.05 -12.21
C ALA A 297 -9.82 -0.63 -12.70
N ASP A 298 -10.67 0.35 -12.36
CA ASP A 298 -10.47 1.77 -12.64
C ASP A 298 -10.37 2.59 -11.34
N CYS A 299 -9.57 3.65 -11.40
CA CYS A 299 -9.20 4.45 -10.25
C CYS A 299 -10.32 5.41 -9.84
N MET A 300 -11.10 5.93 -10.79
CA MET A 300 -12.32 6.70 -10.52
C MET A 300 -13.28 5.92 -9.61
N THR A 301 -13.53 4.64 -9.91
CA THR A 301 -14.38 3.77 -9.07
C THR A 301 -13.74 3.48 -7.72
N ALA A 302 -12.43 3.22 -7.66
CA ALA A 302 -11.73 3.02 -6.38
C ALA A 302 -11.85 4.25 -5.46
N ASP A 303 -11.66 5.45 -6.00
CA ASP A 303 -11.70 6.74 -5.29
C ASP A 303 -13.10 7.01 -4.72
N ALA A 304 -14.12 6.84 -5.57
CA ALA A 304 -15.51 6.98 -5.16
C ALA A 304 -15.89 5.97 -4.07
N LEU A 305 -15.56 4.69 -4.26
CA LEU A 305 -15.88 3.64 -3.29
C LEU A 305 -15.13 3.83 -1.96
N ALA A 306 -13.86 4.26 -1.98
CA ALA A 306 -13.13 4.56 -0.75
C ALA A 306 -13.85 5.65 0.06
N THR A 307 -14.38 6.68 -0.61
CA THR A 307 -15.22 7.72 0.02
C THR A 307 -16.54 7.14 0.53
N THR A 308 -17.25 6.36 -0.28
CA THR A 308 -18.52 5.71 0.09
C THR A 308 -18.37 4.87 1.36
N LEU A 309 -17.34 4.03 1.42
CA LEU A 309 -17.06 3.16 2.56
C LEU A 309 -16.66 3.97 3.80
N MET A 310 -15.95 5.09 3.61
CA MET A 310 -15.66 6.04 4.69
C MET A 310 -16.94 6.66 5.27
N VAL A 311 -17.95 6.96 4.45
CA VAL A 311 -19.25 7.47 4.92
C VAL A 311 -20.07 6.39 5.63
N LEU A 312 -20.05 5.15 5.10
CA LEU A 312 -20.83 4.04 5.67
C LEU A 312 -20.30 3.56 7.03
N GLY A 313 -19.00 3.75 7.30
CA GLY A 313 -18.37 3.31 8.54
C GLY A 313 -17.96 1.83 8.53
N PRO A 314 -17.36 1.34 9.63
CA PRO A 314 -16.65 0.05 9.63
C PRO A 314 -17.57 -1.14 9.37
N GLU A 315 -18.74 -1.20 10.00
CA GLU A 315 -19.66 -2.34 9.88
C GLU A 315 -20.43 -2.31 8.55
N ASN A 316 -21.12 -1.20 8.25
CA ASN A 316 -21.93 -1.07 7.04
C ASN A 316 -21.07 -0.97 5.79
N GLY A 317 -19.90 -0.33 5.88
CA GLY A 317 -18.93 -0.25 4.79
C GLY A 317 -18.38 -1.62 4.43
N LEU A 318 -17.89 -2.40 5.40
CA LEU A 318 -17.41 -3.76 5.13
C LEU A 318 -18.52 -4.65 4.55
N ALA A 319 -19.75 -4.53 5.07
CA ALA A 319 -20.90 -5.25 4.53
C ALA A 319 -21.25 -4.82 3.09
N HIS A 320 -21.18 -3.52 2.78
CA HIS A 320 -21.38 -3.01 1.43
C HIS A 320 -20.30 -3.51 0.47
N ALA A 321 -19.03 -3.47 0.88
CA ALA A 321 -17.92 -3.96 0.08
C ALA A 321 -18.07 -5.45 -0.27
N ARG A 322 -18.40 -6.29 0.72
CA ARG A 322 -18.66 -7.73 0.52
C ARG A 322 -19.83 -8.00 -0.42
N ARG A 323 -20.93 -7.24 -0.29
CA ARG A 323 -22.11 -7.43 -1.17
C ARG A 323 -21.81 -7.13 -2.64
N HIS A 324 -20.87 -6.24 -2.91
CA HIS A 324 -20.51 -5.80 -4.26
C HIS A 324 -19.17 -6.36 -4.76
N GLY A 325 -18.54 -7.28 -4.02
CA GLY A 325 -17.25 -7.87 -4.39
C GLY A 325 -16.10 -6.85 -4.47
N VAL A 326 -16.15 -5.80 -3.64
CA VAL A 326 -15.13 -4.74 -3.63
C VAL A 326 -13.95 -5.17 -2.77
N ALA A 327 -12.75 -5.18 -3.34
CA ALA A 327 -11.51 -5.38 -2.58
C ALA A 327 -11.21 -4.14 -1.71
N ALA A 328 -11.55 -4.21 -0.43
CA ALA A 328 -11.38 -3.12 0.53
C ALA A 328 -10.61 -3.53 1.79
N LEU A 329 -9.83 -2.57 2.29
CA LEU A 329 -9.17 -2.58 3.59
C LEU A 329 -9.65 -1.40 4.41
N LEU A 330 -10.21 -1.66 5.59
CA LEU A 330 -10.73 -0.67 6.52
C LEU A 330 -9.86 -0.64 7.77
N LEU A 331 -9.38 0.55 8.13
CA LEU A 331 -8.54 0.79 9.29
C LEU A 331 -9.31 1.62 10.33
N THR A 332 -9.61 1.01 11.47
CA THR A 332 -10.43 1.60 12.52
C THR A 332 -9.57 1.96 13.74
N ARG A 333 -9.74 3.16 14.29
CA ARG A 333 -8.94 3.66 15.42
C ARG A 333 -9.65 3.45 16.76
N THR A 334 -9.01 2.77 17.70
CA THR A 334 -9.47 2.63 19.09
C THR A 334 -8.38 3.13 20.03
N GLY A 335 -8.53 4.37 20.52
CA GLY A 335 -7.47 5.06 21.25
C GLY A 335 -6.25 5.29 20.35
N THR A 336 -5.11 4.71 20.72
CA THR A 336 -3.86 4.73 19.93
C THR A 336 -3.70 3.51 19.02
N THR A 337 -4.60 2.53 19.12
CA THR A 337 -4.52 1.27 18.36
C THR A 337 -5.29 1.37 17.05
N ILE A 338 -4.72 0.81 15.97
CA ILE A 338 -5.39 0.64 14.68
C ILE A 338 -5.76 -0.83 14.50
N HIS A 339 -7.06 -1.08 14.33
CA HIS A 339 -7.66 -2.36 13.98
C HIS A 339 -7.93 -2.44 12.49
N GLU A 340 -7.80 -3.63 11.92
CA GLU A 340 -7.89 -3.87 10.49
C GLU A 340 -9.04 -4.82 10.18
N GLN A 341 -9.82 -4.48 9.15
CA GLN A 341 -10.82 -5.35 8.55
C GLN A 341 -10.65 -5.33 7.04
N ALA A 342 -10.60 -6.49 6.41
CA ALA A 342 -10.48 -6.62 4.97
C ALA A 342 -11.57 -7.53 4.39
N THR A 343 -11.91 -7.30 3.13
CA THR A 343 -12.70 -8.22 2.32
C THR A 343 -11.83 -9.36 1.78
N ASP A 344 -12.42 -10.49 1.45
CA ASP A 344 -11.68 -11.65 0.92
C ASP A 344 -10.99 -11.31 -0.41
N GLU A 345 -11.62 -10.46 -1.23
CA GLU A 345 -11.07 -9.95 -2.48
C GLU A 345 -9.79 -9.13 -2.26
N PHE A 346 -9.72 -8.38 -1.16
CA PHE A 346 -8.51 -7.65 -0.79
C PHE A 346 -7.44 -8.59 -0.24
N LEU A 347 -7.84 -9.55 0.59
CA LEU A 347 -6.93 -10.55 1.13
C LEU A 347 -6.26 -11.37 0.03
N ALA A 348 -7.02 -11.75 -1.00
CA ALA A 348 -6.51 -12.47 -2.18
C ALA A 348 -5.48 -11.67 -3.00
N LEU A 349 -5.53 -10.34 -2.94
CA LEU A 349 -4.51 -9.47 -3.55
C LEU A 349 -3.30 -9.28 -2.64
N SER A 350 -3.51 -9.39 -1.33
CA SER A 350 -2.48 -9.14 -0.31
C SER A 350 -1.70 -10.40 0.13
N GLY A 351 -2.19 -11.60 -0.17
CA GLY A 351 -1.51 -12.88 0.06
C GLY A 351 -1.32 -13.65 -1.25
N ASP A 352 -0.15 -14.18 -1.62
CA ASP A 352 1.11 -14.29 -0.91
C ASP A 352 2.24 -14.39 -1.97
N GLY A 353 3.20 -13.47 -1.96
CA GLY A 353 4.53 -13.80 -2.45
C GLY A 353 5.16 -14.71 -1.41
N GLY A 354 4.96 -16.02 -1.54
CA GLY A 354 5.32 -17.10 -0.60
C GLY A 354 6.53 -16.81 0.28
N GLY A 355 6.26 -16.23 1.45
CA GLY A 355 7.27 -15.79 2.41
C GLY A 355 6.66 -15.48 3.76
N GLY A 356 5.50 -16.06 4.10
CA GLY A 356 5.06 -16.15 5.49
C GLY A 356 6.19 -16.70 6.37
N LEU A 357 6.16 -16.44 7.68
CA LEU A 357 7.22 -16.88 8.62
C LEU A 357 7.65 -18.35 8.40
N TRP A 358 6.77 -19.22 7.90
CA TRP A 358 7.15 -20.59 7.54
C TRP A 358 8.21 -20.70 6.42
N GLY A 359 8.16 -19.88 5.37
CA GLY A 359 9.12 -19.93 4.25
C GLY A 359 10.52 -19.41 4.60
N THR A 360 10.62 -18.48 5.54
CA THR A 360 11.91 -17.96 6.04
C THR A 360 12.46 -18.79 7.20
N TRP A 361 11.60 -19.30 8.09
CA TRP A 361 12.04 -20.04 9.25
C TRP A 361 12.33 -21.52 8.96
N VAL A 362 11.67 -22.16 8.00
CA VAL A 362 11.95 -23.58 7.65
C VAL A 362 13.41 -23.82 7.21
N PRO A 363 13.99 -23.04 6.27
CA PRO A 363 15.40 -23.22 5.90
C PRO A 363 16.35 -22.85 7.04
N VAL A 364 16.01 -21.86 7.88
CA VAL A 364 16.81 -21.47 9.06
C VAL A 364 16.77 -22.58 10.12
N LEU A 365 15.60 -23.14 10.43
CA LEU A 365 15.45 -24.31 11.30
C LEU A 365 16.17 -25.53 10.72
N GLY A 366 16.09 -25.75 9.41
CA GLY A 366 16.81 -26.81 8.72
C GLY A 366 18.33 -26.69 8.91
N LEU A 367 18.89 -25.49 8.74
CA LEU A 367 20.32 -25.20 8.97
C LEU A 367 20.72 -25.38 10.44
N VAL A 368 19.90 -24.90 11.38
CA VAL A 368 20.17 -25.06 12.82
C VAL A 368 20.13 -26.53 13.23
N VAL A 369 19.14 -27.29 12.77
CA VAL A 369 19.02 -28.73 13.04
C VAL A 369 20.20 -29.49 12.43
N LEU A 370 20.60 -29.19 11.18
CA LEU A 370 21.79 -29.78 10.57
C LEU A 370 23.08 -29.46 11.34
N ALA A 371 23.24 -28.23 11.82
CA ALA A 371 24.39 -27.84 12.62
C ALA A 371 24.42 -28.58 13.97
N VAL A 372 23.28 -28.67 14.67
CA VAL A 372 23.17 -29.40 15.94
C VAL A 372 23.42 -30.89 15.74
N CYS A 373 22.80 -31.52 14.74
CA CYS A 373 23.01 -32.93 14.42
C CYS A 373 24.45 -33.21 13.98
N GLY A 374 25.07 -32.31 13.20
CA GLY A 374 26.49 -32.41 12.81
C GLY A 374 27.44 -32.34 14.00
N LEU A 375 27.18 -31.45 14.95
CA LEU A 375 27.94 -31.37 16.21
C LEU A 375 27.74 -32.62 17.07
N SER A 376 26.52 -33.16 17.18
CA SER A 376 26.24 -34.40 17.92
C SER A 376 26.88 -35.63 17.29
N ALA A 377 26.86 -35.75 15.96
CA ALA A 377 27.51 -36.83 15.22
C ALA A 377 29.03 -36.75 15.35
N GLY A 378 29.60 -35.53 15.34
CA GLY A 378 31.04 -35.31 15.57
C GLY A 378 31.49 -35.77 16.96
N VAL A 379 30.68 -35.54 18.00
CA VAL A 379 30.97 -35.99 19.38
C VAL A 379 30.88 -37.51 19.51
N LEU A 380 29.87 -38.14 18.89
CA LEU A 380 29.67 -39.59 18.93
C LEU A 380 30.71 -40.38 18.13
N LEU A 381 31.16 -39.85 16.99
CA LEU A 381 32.10 -40.54 16.10
C LEU A 381 33.57 -40.34 16.51
N ASN A 382 33.93 -39.18 17.08
CA ASN A 382 35.32 -38.89 17.46
C ASN A 382 35.60 -38.99 18.97
N GLY A 383 34.60 -39.31 19.80
CA GLY A 383 34.79 -39.57 21.23
C GLY A 383 35.39 -38.40 22.03
N ARG A 384 35.27 -37.17 21.54
CA ARG A 384 35.81 -35.96 22.19
C ARG A 384 34.67 -35.11 22.74
N GLY A 385 34.71 -34.88 24.06
CA GLY A 385 33.74 -34.01 24.74
C GLY A 385 33.79 -32.57 24.21
N LEU A 386 32.63 -31.93 24.16
CA LEU A 386 32.48 -30.53 23.78
C LEU A 386 33.22 -29.65 24.79
N VAL A 387 34.31 -29.02 24.38
CA VAL A 387 34.89 -27.90 25.12
C VAL A 387 34.05 -26.67 24.79
N GLY A 388 33.24 -26.23 25.75
CA GLY A 388 32.41 -25.04 25.62
C GLY A 388 33.27 -23.81 25.32
N SER A 389 32.88 -23.05 24.31
CA SER A 389 33.43 -21.73 24.05
C SER A 389 33.00 -20.78 25.17
N CYS A 390 33.87 -20.59 26.16
CA CYS A 390 33.82 -19.41 27.02
C CYS A 390 34.33 -18.19 26.22
N GLY A 391 33.58 -17.78 25.18
CA GLY A 391 33.61 -16.44 24.59
C GLY A 391 34.98 -15.80 24.30
N GLY A 392 36.02 -16.57 23.96
CA GLY A 392 37.35 -16.02 23.66
C GLY A 392 38.17 -15.53 24.86
N LEU A 393 37.76 -15.82 26.11
CA LEU A 393 38.49 -15.44 27.32
C LEU A 393 39.56 -16.45 27.76
N ALA A 394 39.62 -17.63 27.13
CA ALA A 394 40.56 -18.70 27.49
C ALA A 394 42.05 -18.37 27.23
N LEU A 395 42.34 -17.24 26.58
CA LEU A 395 43.70 -16.78 26.27
C LEU A 395 44.09 -15.50 27.00
N MET A 396 43.21 -14.96 27.86
CA MET A 396 43.56 -13.81 28.68
C MET A 396 44.17 -14.27 29.99
N CYS A 397 45.47 -14.03 30.11
CA CYS A 397 46.18 -14.11 31.36
C CYS A 397 46.24 -12.74 32.03
N ASP A 398 46.38 -12.72 33.35
CA ASP A 398 46.75 -11.49 34.05
C ASP A 398 48.23 -11.12 33.76
N ARG A 399 48.72 -10.01 34.33
CA ARG A 399 50.11 -9.54 34.10
C ARG A 399 51.21 -10.49 34.61
N ARG A 400 50.86 -11.56 35.32
CA ARG A 400 51.73 -12.63 35.81
C ARG A 400 51.56 -13.94 35.03
N GLU A 401 50.81 -13.92 33.93
CA GLU A 401 50.54 -15.06 33.03
C GLU A 401 49.58 -16.13 33.56
N ASP A 402 48.85 -15.87 34.65
CA ASP A 402 47.82 -16.79 35.15
C ASP A 402 46.49 -16.65 34.38
N PRO A 403 45.86 -17.77 33.97
CA PRO A 403 44.60 -17.73 33.22
C PRO A 403 43.44 -17.27 34.10
N LEU A 404 42.68 -16.28 33.63
CA LEU A 404 41.60 -15.63 34.38
C LEU A 404 40.35 -16.51 34.64
N CYS A 405 40.27 -17.72 34.07
CA CYS A 405 39.12 -18.60 34.20
C CYS A 405 39.45 -19.85 35.02
N ALA A 406 38.93 -19.93 36.25
CA ALA A 406 39.14 -21.05 37.17
C ALA A 406 38.51 -22.38 36.72
N ALA A 407 37.70 -22.41 35.66
CA ALA A 407 37.00 -23.61 35.18
C ALA A 407 37.85 -24.51 34.26
N CYS A 408 39.02 -24.07 33.80
CA CYS A 408 39.88 -24.82 32.85
C CYS A 408 41.24 -25.26 33.43
N GLY A 409 41.49 -25.02 34.72
CA GLY A 409 42.77 -25.37 35.35
C GLY A 409 42.87 -26.85 35.70
N VAL A 410 43.53 -27.65 34.85
CA VAL A 410 44.20 -28.86 35.33
C VAL A 410 45.34 -28.39 36.21
N ARG A 411 45.21 -28.51 37.53
CA ARG A 411 46.33 -28.32 38.46
C ARG A 411 47.36 -29.42 38.18
N GLY A 412 48.50 -29.04 37.62
CA GLY A 412 49.72 -29.84 37.74
C GLY A 412 50.11 -29.90 39.21
N GLU A 413 50.36 -31.11 39.68
CA GLU A 413 50.95 -31.39 40.97
C GLU A 413 52.27 -30.61 41.11
N ASP A 414 52.39 -29.80 42.17
CA ASP A 414 53.56 -29.73 43.06
C ASP A 414 53.42 -28.58 44.09
N GLY A 415 53.26 -28.94 45.37
CA GLY A 415 53.89 -28.27 46.52
C GLY A 415 53.25 -27.02 47.17
N ASN A 416 52.70 -27.21 48.39
CA ASN A 416 52.54 -26.29 49.55
C ASN A 416 51.69 -25.00 49.38
N ALA A 417 50.99 -24.44 50.37
CA ALA A 417 50.46 -24.80 51.68
C ALA A 417 49.67 -23.54 52.15
N GLU A 418 48.61 -23.73 52.97
CA GLU A 418 47.95 -22.73 53.85
C GLU A 418 47.19 -21.56 53.15
N GLY A 419 46.00 -21.11 53.54
CA GLY A 419 45.08 -21.35 54.65
C GLY A 419 43.95 -20.29 54.57
N ASP A 420 42.81 -20.58 55.21
CA ASP A 420 41.77 -19.65 55.74
C ASP A 420 40.95 -18.77 54.78
N GLU A 421 39.70 -18.38 55.06
CA GLU A 421 38.57 -18.84 55.89
C GLU A 421 37.38 -17.95 55.44
N MET A 422 36.14 -18.47 55.52
CA MET A 422 34.85 -17.81 55.89
C MET A 422 34.50 -16.36 55.43
N ALA A 423 33.26 -15.92 55.19
CA ALA A 423 31.90 -16.45 55.28
C ALA A 423 30.93 -15.40 54.64
N PHE A 424 29.75 -15.89 54.26
CA PHE A 424 28.45 -15.20 54.07
C PHE A 424 28.15 -14.16 55.20
N GLU A 425 27.42 -13.04 55.03
CA GLU A 425 25.98 -12.88 54.71
C GLU A 425 25.59 -11.37 54.55
N PRO A 426 24.33 -11.01 54.19
CA PRO A 426 23.96 -9.81 53.42
C PRO A 426 23.19 -8.72 54.18
N SER A 427 22.96 -7.58 53.52
CA SER A 427 21.81 -6.65 53.63
C SER A 427 22.18 -5.33 52.89
N HIS A 428 21.35 -4.40 52.43
CA HIS A 428 19.96 -4.03 52.68
C HIS A 428 19.47 -3.18 51.48
N SER A 429 18.15 -3.21 51.28
CA SER A 429 17.25 -2.20 50.68
C SER A 429 17.74 -0.74 50.55
N GLY A 430 17.34 -0.07 49.46
CA GLY A 430 17.36 1.39 49.34
C GLY A 430 16.51 1.90 48.17
N THR A 431 15.34 2.44 48.49
CA THR A 431 14.37 3.16 47.66
C THR A 431 14.81 4.57 47.30
N ALA A 432 14.29 5.06 46.16
CA ALA A 432 13.80 6.40 45.85
C ALA A 432 14.73 7.62 46.01
N GLU A 433 15.00 8.30 44.89
CA GLU A 433 14.26 9.49 44.45
C GLU A 433 14.19 9.56 42.92
#